data_AF-A0A937KHA6-F1
#
_entry.id   AF-A0A937KHA6-F1
#
_cell.length_a   1.000
_cell.length_b   1.000
_cell.length_c   1.000
_cell.angle_alpha   90.00
_cell.angle_beta   90.00
_cell.angle_gamma   90.00
#
_symmetry.space_group_name_H-M   'P 1'
#
loop_
_entity.id
_entity.type
_entity.pdbx_description
1 polymer ?
#
loop_
_entity_poly.entity_id
_entity_poly.type
_entity_poly.pdbx_seq_one_letter_code
_entity_poly.pdbx_strand_id
1 'polypeptide(L)'
;MKKHDGVIFLVDSDTYDRNILSLTIEKITKQRVFNFFSMEECLLYWCLKPKLLIYDEYPDASIPPAIKENLNLINISRDITKQQCYKLKDTKIAQEIAHIIGLSKSKKN
;
A
#
# COMPACT_ATOMS: atom_id res chain seq x y z
N MET A 1 -0.63 14.98 20.10
CA MET A 1 -0.52 13.77 19.24
C MET A 1 -0.12 14.23 17.84
N LYS A 2 0.99 13.73 17.26
CA LYS A 2 1.43 14.15 15.92
C LYS A 2 0.37 13.72 14.90
N LYS A 3 -0.06 14.64 14.03
CA LYS A 3 -1.03 14.36 12.96
C LYS A 3 -0.46 13.26 12.05
N HIS A 4 -1.14 12.12 11.99
CA HIS A 4 -0.88 11.12 10.97
C HIS A 4 -1.34 11.70 9.64
N ASP A 5 -0.38 12.05 8.78
CA ASP A 5 -0.61 12.88 7.60
C ASP A 5 -1.20 12.13 6.39
N GLY A 6 -1.73 10.91 6.57
CA GLY A 6 -2.31 10.15 5.46
C GLY A 6 -2.86 8.79 5.88
N VAL A 7 -3.85 8.33 5.11
CA VAL A 7 -4.42 6.99 5.17
C VAL A 7 -3.92 6.20 3.96
N ILE A 8 -3.43 4.99 4.21
CA ILE A 8 -3.02 4.01 3.21
C ILE A 8 -4.01 2.84 3.28
N PHE A 9 -4.47 2.39 2.13
CA PHE A 9 -5.22 1.14 2.03
C PHE A 9 -4.29 0.02 1.60
N LEU A 10 -4.36 -1.13 2.28
CA LEU A 10 -3.62 -2.33 1.97
C LEU A 10 -4.61 -3.46 1.69
N VAL A 11 -4.62 -3.95 0.45
CA VAL A 11 -5.41 -5.11 0.02
C VAL A 11 -4.46 -6.26 -0.26
N ASP A 12 -4.49 -7.28 0.59
CA ASP A 12 -3.59 -8.44 0.45
C ASP A 12 -4.39 -9.72 0.74
N SER A 13 -4.29 -10.68 -0.18
CA SER A 13 -5.07 -11.92 -0.25
C SER A 13 -4.39 -13.13 0.42
N ASP A 14 -3.41 -12.92 1.31
CA ASP A 14 -2.71 -13.92 2.16
C ASP A 14 -1.29 -14.30 1.71
N THR A 15 -0.70 -13.58 0.76
CA THR A 15 0.70 -13.83 0.36
C THR A 15 1.68 -13.39 1.46
N TYR A 16 1.30 -12.37 2.25
CA TYR A 16 2.05 -11.88 3.40
C TYR A 16 1.20 -11.84 4.67
N ASP A 17 1.84 -11.77 5.83
CA ASP A 17 1.12 -11.45 7.07
C ASP A 17 0.73 -9.97 7.02
N ARG A 18 -0.47 -9.71 6.50
CA ARG A 18 -1.03 -8.37 6.30
C ARG A 18 -0.99 -7.52 7.57
N ASN A 19 -1.11 -8.14 8.76
CA ASN A 19 -1.03 -7.40 10.02
C ASN A 19 0.40 -6.96 10.32
N ILE A 20 1.38 -7.84 10.15
CA ILE A 20 2.80 -7.51 10.34
C ILE A 20 3.28 -6.50 9.30
N LEU A 21 2.88 -6.66 8.04
CA LEU A 21 3.19 -5.73 6.97
C LEU A 21 2.59 -4.34 7.26
N SER A 22 1.31 -4.28 7.60
CA SER A 22 0.62 -3.05 8.00
C SER A 22 1.35 -2.34 9.15
N LEU A 23 1.58 -3.03 10.26
CA LEU A 23 2.28 -2.46 11.42
C LEU A 23 3.68 -1.95 11.05
N THR A 24 4.37 -2.65 10.16
CA THR A 24 5.71 -2.26 9.73
C THR A 24 5.67 -1.01 8.84
N ILE A 25 4.71 -0.92 7.90
CA ILE A 25 4.49 0.27 7.08
C ILE A 25 4.12 1.46 7.96
N GLU A 26 3.20 1.30 8.90
CA GLU A 26 2.81 2.36 9.85
C GLU A 26 4.00 2.85 10.67
N LYS A 27 4.81 1.91 11.17
CA LYS A 27 6.01 2.21 11.96
C LYS A 27 7.03 3.05 11.18
N ILE A 28 7.26 2.73 9.91
CA ILE A 28 8.26 3.39 9.05
C ILE A 28 7.72 4.73 8.51
N THR A 29 6.53 4.70 7.90
CA THR A 29 5.97 5.85 7.17
C THR A 29 5.26 6.86 8.06
N LYS A 30 4.90 6.45 9.28
CA LYS A 30 4.04 7.20 10.21
C LYS A 30 2.64 7.51 9.65
N GLN A 31 2.21 6.80 8.61
CA GLN A 31 0.85 6.86 8.07
C GLN A 31 0.01 5.75 8.69
N ARG A 32 -1.32 5.92 8.71
CA ARG A 32 -2.24 4.89 9.18
C ARG A 32 -2.58 3.95 8.03
N VAL A 33 -2.54 2.65 8.27
CA VAL A 33 -2.83 1.62 7.27
C VAL A 33 -4.14 0.93 7.64
N PHE A 34 -5.02 0.76 6.65
CA PHE A 34 -6.23 -0.03 6.78
C PHE A 34 -6.11 -1.27 5.92
N ASN A 35 -6.36 -2.41 6.55
CA ASN A 35 -6.23 -3.72 5.94
C ASN A 35 -7.58 -4.19 5.41
N PHE A 36 -7.59 -4.68 4.18
CA PHE A 36 -8.77 -5.24 3.52
C PHE A 36 -8.42 -6.60 2.90
N PHE A 37 -9.39 -7.49 2.85
CA PHE A 37 -9.26 -8.77 2.17
C PHE A 37 -9.54 -8.65 0.67
N SER A 38 -10.36 -7.67 0.29
CA SER A 38 -10.74 -7.47 -1.10
C SER A 38 -10.90 -6.00 -1.51
N MET A 39 -10.97 -5.79 -2.83
CA MET A 39 -11.18 -4.45 -3.39
C MET A 39 -12.60 -3.93 -3.08
N GLU A 40 -13.58 -4.81 -3.00
CA GLU A 40 -14.96 -4.48 -2.64
C GLU A 40 -15.04 -3.95 -1.22
N GLU A 41 -14.34 -4.58 -0.26
CA GLU A 41 -14.26 -4.07 1.11
C GLU A 41 -13.62 -2.68 1.15
N CYS A 42 -12.52 -2.50 0.43
CA CYS A 42 -11.82 -1.22 0.30
C CYS A 42 -12.76 -0.08 -0.17
N LEU A 43 -13.66 -0.35 -1.12
CA LEU A 43 -14.62 0.62 -1.63
C LEU A 43 -15.63 1.08 -0.57
N LEU A 44 -16.03 0.22 0.38
CA LEU A 44 -16.95 0.59 1.46
C LEU A 44 -16.37 1.69 2.35
N TYR A 45 -15.04 1.81 2.42
CA TYR A 45 -14.33 2.79 3.23
C TYR A 45 -13.73 3.93 2.42
N TRP A 46 -14.08 4.08 1.14
CA TRP A 46 -13.53 5.12 0.25
C TRP A 46 -13.71 6.55 0.80
N CYS A 47 -14.71 6.78 1.65
CA CYS A 47 -14.95 8.03 2.37
C CYS A 47 -13.76 8.49 3.23
N LEU A 48 -12.85 7.59 3.60
CA LEU A 48 -11.61 7.89 4.33
C LEU A 48 -10.55 8.62 3.49
N LYS A 49 -10.78 8.77 2.17
CA LYS A 49 -9.90 9.47 1.23
C LYS A 49 -8.45 9.00 1.35
N PRO A 50 -8.18 7.70 1.06
CA PRO A 50 -6.82 7.20 1.06
C PRO A 50 -5.94 8.03 0.12
N LYS A 51 -4.63 8.08 0.39
CA LYS A 51 -3.64 8.71 -0.52
C LYS A 51 -2.95 7.70 -1.42
N LEU A 52 -3.03 6.43 -1.03
CA LEU A 52 -2.26 5.32 -1.58
C LEU A 52 -3.05 4.02 -1.40
N LEU A 53 -3.08 3.21 -2.44
CA LEU A 53 -3.52 1.82 -2.38
C LEU A 53 -2.32 0.93 -2.67
N ILE A 54 -2.06 0.04 -1.74
CA ILE A 54 -1.08 -1.02 -1.84
C ILE A 54 -1.87 -2.30 -2.03
N TYR A 55 -1.52 -3.07 -3.05
CA TYR A 55 -2.20 -4.33 -3.33
C TYR A 55 -1.21 -5.39 -3.78
N ASP A 56 -1.56 -6.65 -3.53
CA ASP A 56 -0.82 -7.80 -4.03
C ASP A 56 -1.70 -8.74 -4.84
N GLU A 57 -1.14 -9.37 -5.87
CA GLU A 57 -1.79 -10.39 -6.72
C GLU A 57 -3.13 -10.02 -7.40
N TYR A 58 -3.64 -8.79 -7.26
CA TYR A 58 -4.80 -8.32 -8.01
C TYR A 58 -4.42 -7.88 -9.44
N PRO A 59 -5.14 -8.33 -10.48
CA PRO A 59 -4.99 -7.78 -11.81
C PRO A 59 -5.31 -6.30 -11.79
N ASP A 60 -4.50 -5.47 -12.48
CA ASP A 60 -4.81 -4.05 -12.61
C ASP A 60 -6.23 -3.85 -13.17
N ALA A 61 -6.72 -4.72 -14.04
CA ALA A 61 -8.08 -4.70 -14.58
C ALA A 61 -9.19 -4.75 -13.51
N SER A 62 -8.93 -5.38 -12.36
CA SER A 62 -9.88 -5.52 -11.24
C SER A 62 -9.95 -4.27 -10.36
N ILE A 63 -9.04 -3.31 -10.55
CA ILE A 63 -9.07 -2.05 -9.81
C ILE A 63 -10.06 -1.10 -10.49
N PRO A 64 -11.09 -0.60 -9.78
CA PRO A 64 -12.05 0.34 -10.32
C PRO A 64 -11.36 1.57 -10.93
N PRO A 65 -11.84 2.10 -12.07
CA PRO A 65 -11.26 3.29 -12.71
C PRO A 65 -11.16 4.49 -11.77
N ALA A 66 -12.18 4.69 -10.93
CA ALA A 66 -12.22 5.75 -9.94
C ALA A 66 -11.03 5.73 -8.95
N ILE A 67 -10.50 4.55 -8.65
CA ILE A 67 -9.31 4.38 -7.81
C ILE A 67 -8.05 4.67 -8.63
N LYS A 68 -7.93 4.10 -9.84
CA LYS A 68 -6.75 4.26 -10.70
C LYS A 68 -6.43 5.70 -11.05
N GLU A 69 -7.45 6.51 -11.30
CA GLU A 69 -7.28 7.89 -11.76
C GLU A 69 -6.97 8.87 -10.62
N ASN A 70 -7.38 8.54 -9.39
CA ASN A 70 -7.33 9.47 -8.26
C ASN A 70 -6.33 9.08 -7.17
N LEU A 71 -5.65 7.95 -7.31
CA LEU A 71 -4.84 7.37 -6.26
C LEU A 71 -3.48 6.91 -6.78
N ASN A 72 -2.46 7.07 -5.95
CA ASN A 72 -1.21 6.37 -6.18
C ASN A 72 -1.42 4.89 -5.92
N LEU A 73 -0.90 4.05 -6.82
CA LEU A 73 -1.01 2.61 -6.78
C LEU A 73 0.38 2.01 -6.59
N ILE A 74 0.51 1.05 -5.68
CA ILE A 74 1.70 0.22 -5.53
C ILE A 74 1.25 -1.24 -5.58
N ASN A 75 1.70 -1.95 -6.61
CA ASN A 75 1.53 -3.39 -6.72
C ASN A 75 2.77 -4.06 -6.10
N ILE A 76 2.62 -4.79 -5.00
CA ILE A 76 3.74 -5.41 -4.29
C ILE A 76 4.49 -6.38 -5.22
N SER A 77 3.77 -7.33 -5.81
CA SER A 77 4.30 -8.32 -6.75
C SER A 77 5.09 -7.71 -7.93
N ARG A 78 4.61 -6.61 -8.50
CA ARG A 78 5.18 -6.01 -9.72
C ARG A 78 6.22 -4.92 -9.44
N ASP A 79 5.97 -4.06 -8.46
CA ASP A 79 6.76 -2.85 -8.21
C ASP A 79 7.89 -3.10 -7.20
N ILE A 80 7.71 -4.07 -6.31
CA ILE A 80 8.64 -4.33 -5.19
C ILE A 80 9.42 -5.64 -5.41
N THR A 81 8.73 -6.75 -5.68
CA THR A 81 9.38 -8.07 -5.87
C THR A 81 9.95 -8.27 -7.27
N LYS A 82 10.74 -7.31 -7.78
CA LYS A 82 11.41 -7.44 -9.09
C LYS A 82 12.53 -8.50 -9.15
N GLN A 83 12.80 -9.25 -8.09
CA GLN A 83 13.85 -10.26 -8.07
C GLN A 83 13.41 -11.54 -7.34
N GLN A 84 13.66 -12.66 -8.01
CA GLN A 84 13.33 -14.03 -7.62
C GLN A 84 13.93 -14.48 -6.28
N CYS A 85 13.24 -15.48 -5.70
CA CYS A 85 13.75 -16.60 -4.90
C CYS A 85 13.68 -16.61 -3.37
N TYR A 86 13.37 -15.54 -2.65
CA TYR A 86 13.13 -15.67 -1.20
C TYR A 86 12.03 -14.74 -0.76
N LYS A 87 11.05 -15.27 0.00
CA LYS A 87 10.03 -14.50 0.74
C LYS A 87 10.68 -13.22 1.28
N LEU A 88 10.42 -12.08 0.62
CA LEU A 88 10.86 -10.80 1.16
C LEU A 88 10.19 -10.67 2.52
N LYS A 89 11.00 -10.46 3.56
CA LYS A 89 10.45 -10.16 4.89
C LYS A 89 9.68 -8.86 4.80
N ASP A 90 8.55 -8.76 5.51
CA ASP A 90 7.65 -7.59 5.52
C ASP A 90 8.38 -6.26 5.73
N THR A 91 9.50 -6.27 6.45
CA THR A 91 10.39 -5.11 6.61
C THR A 91 10.95 -4.56 5.30
N LYS A 92 11.37 -5.41 4.36
CA LYS A 92 11.90 -4.95 3.07
C LYS A 92 10.79 -4.35 2.20
N ILE A 93 9.63 -5.00 2.17
CA ILE A 93 8.45 -4.50 1.44
C ILE A 93 8.06 -3.12 1.98
N ALA A 94 7.95 -2.99 3.30
CA ALA A 94 7.63 -1.72 3.96
C ALA A 94 8.70 -0.63 3.73
N GLN A 95 9.98 -0.99 3.66
CA GLN A 95 11.07 -0.06 3.33
C GLN A 95 10.97 0.46 1.90
N GLU A 96 10.69 -0.41 0.92
CA GLU A 96 10.49 0.00 -0.46
C GLU A 96 9.24 0.87 -0.64
N ILE A 97 8.13 0.50 0.01
CA ILE A 97 6.93 1.34 0.07
C ILE A 97 7.28 2.74 0.61
N ALA A 98 8.03 2.81 1.72
CA ALA A 98 8.44 4.07 2.29
C ALA A 98 9.36 4.86 1.36
N HIS A 99 10.25 4.19 0.62
CA HIS A 99 11.13 4.82 -0.36
C HIS A 99 10.32 5.43 -1.51
N ILE A 100 9.37 4.69 -2.09
CA ILE A 100 8.45 5.15 -3.14
C ILE A 100 7.66 6.37 -2.67
N ILE A 101 7.10 6.30 -1.46
CA ILE A 101 6.38 7.44 -0.84
C ILE A 101 7.34 8.63 -0.65
N GLY A 102 8.58 8.40 -0.20
CA GLY A 102 9.58 9.44 0.02
C GLY A 102 9.99 10.16 -1.27
N LEU A 103 10.23 9.41 -2.37
CA LEU A 103 10.52 9.95 -3.69
C LEU A 103 9.38 10.83 -4.22
N SER A 104 8.12 10.45 -3.96
CA SER A 104 6.96 11.24 -4.35
C SER A 104 6.89 12.61 -3.66
N LYS A 105 7.41 12.73 -2.43
CA LYS A 105 7.48 14.01 -1.70
C LYS A 105 8.60 14.92 -2.22
N SER A 106 9.68 14.35 -2.74
CA SER A 106 10.84 15.12 -3.22
C SER A 106 10.60 15.81 -4.57
N LYS A 107 9.51 15.50 -5.29
CA LYS A 107 9.19 16.08 -6.61
C LYS A 107 8.43 17.41 -6.58
N LYS A 108 8.24 18.03 -5.41
CA LYS A 108 7.76 19.41 -5.31
C LYS A 108 8.94 20.37 -5.12
N ASN A 109 9.55 20.77 -6.23
CA ASN A 109 10.29 22.03 -6.36
C ASN A 109 9.54 22.89 -7.38
#